data_AF-A0A1Q7Q1Q1-F1
#
_entry.id   AF-A0A1Q7Q1Q1-F1
#
_cell.length_a   1.000
_cell.length_b   1.000
_cell.length_c   1.000
_cell.angle_alpha   90.00
_cell.angle_beta   90.00
_cell.angle_gamma   90.00
#
_symmetry.space_group_name_H-M   'P 1'
#
loop_
_entity.id
_entity.type
_entity.pdbx_description
1 polymer ?
#
loop_
_entity_poly.entity_id
_entity_poly.type
_entity_poly.pdbx_seq_one_letter_code
_entity_poly.pdbx_strand_id
1 'polypeptide(L)'
;MKSRMKRDAVLGVTGCMAQRLGSQLLDRARHVSLVIGPDNYRDLPLLIESARGGVRTTATEFDLEEHYEDFTPRRFDGVKAWIPVQRGCDYRCTYCIVPTTRGPERSRQLAEVVRETESVVSSGISEVVLLGQTVNSYFDGQHDFADLLRAIGNVKGVRRLRFTSPHPNDFSSAVIRAMSETEACCEHVHLPMQSGSTRILKRMLRRYTRERYLECVDKLHDAIPNLALTTDVIVGFPGESEADFEETLSAVELVGFDDAYTFKFSLRDGTPATRFPPSDTVSDEIASDRLARLIAAVRAGSRERNLKLLGERREVLVEKSARRGGLLQSRTRDFKTVMIPGDVSLIGRYLIVELTGTTGSTFIGKVVSQRTALPLAV
;
A
#
# COMPACT_ATOMS: atom_id res chain seq x y z
N MET A 1 23.17 -3.48 -25.40
CA MET A 1 22.03 -2.58 -25.12
C MET A 1 21.99 -1.38 -26.06
N LYS A 2 23.08 -0.58 -26.20
CA LYS A 2 23.15 0.54 -27.17
C LYS A 2 22.85 0.15 -28.62
N SER A 3 23.27 -1.03 -29.09
CA SER A 3 23.00 -1.52 -30.46
C SER A 3 21.53 -1.81 -30.77
N ARG A 4 20.64 -1.82 -29.75
CA ARG A 4 19.19 -2.04 -29.91
C ARG A 4 18.35 -0.79 -29.62
N MET A 5 18.97 0.32 -29.24
CA MET A 5 18.27 1.58 -28.95
C MET A 5 18.13 2.40 -30.24
N LYS A 6 17.00 3.09 -30.41
CA LYS A 6 16.84 4.08 -31.49
C LYS A 6 17.91 5.17 -31.32
N ARG A 7 18.34 5.77 -32.44
CA ARG A 7 19.46 6.73 -32.49
C ARG A 7 19.28 7.94 -31.54
N ASP A 8 18.03 8.32 -31.28
CA ASP A 8 17.67 9.47 -30.42
C ASP A 8 16.99 9.05 -29.11
N ALA A 9 17.11 7.77 -28.72
CA ALA A 9 16.52 7.28 -27.48
C ALA A 9 17.30 7.79 -26.25
N VAL A 10 16.61 8.53 -25.40
CA VAL A 10 17.12 8.92 -24.07
C VAL A 10 16.79 7.81 -23.07
N LEU A 11 17.79 7.33 -22.35
CA LEU A 11 17.60 6.44 -21.21
C LEU A 11 17.77 7.22 -19.90
N GLY A 12 16.70 7.28 -19.11
CA GLY A 12 16.69 7.86 -17.78
C GLY A 12 16.34 6.85 -16.69
N VAL A 13 16.86 7.07 -15.49
CA VAL A 13 16.45 6.37 -14.26
C VAL A 13 15.72 7.38 -13.38
N THR A 14 14.50 7.05 -12.96
CA THR A 14 13.67 7.95 -12.15
C THR A 14 13.21 7.30 -10.84
N GLY A 15 12.78 8.11 -9.87
CA GLY A 15 12.18 7.66 -8.61
C GLY A 15 13.17 7.44 -7.46
N CYS A 16 12.77 6.69 -6.42
CA CYS A 16 13.55 6.59 -5.17
C CYS A 16 14.97 6.05 -5.36
N MET A 17 15.18 5.15 -6.33
CA MET A 17 16.52 4.63 -6.62
C MET A 17 17.41 5.71 -7.24
N ALA A 18 16.86 6.54 -8.12
CA ALA A 18 17.54 7.70 -8.67
C ALA A 18 17.89 8.71 -7.57
N GLN A 19 16.96 8.97 -6.65
CA GLN A 19 17.20 9.82 -5.48
C GLN A 19 18.34 9.31 -4.59
N ARG A 20 18.37 7.99 -4.33
CA ARG A 20 19.38 7.39 -3.45
C ARG A 20 20.77 7.35 -4.07
N LEU A 21 20.86 6.95 -5.34
CA LEU A 21 22.16 6.73 -5.99
C LEU A 21 22.68 7.99 -6.71
N GLY A 22 21.79 8.91 -7.08
CA GLY A 22 22.13 10.20 -7.69
C GLY A 22 23.12 10.06 -8.85
N SER A 23 24.14 10.92 -8.84
CA SER A 23 25.19 10.98 -9.86
C SER A 23 25.95 9.67 -10.04
N GLN A 24 26.04 8.81 -9.01
CA GLN A 24 26.74 7.52 -9.12
C GLN A 24 26.13 6.60 -10.18
N LEU A 25 24.82 6.74 -10.48
CA LEU A 25 24.20 6.01 -11.59
C LEU A 25 24.75 6.44 -12.94
N LEU A 26 25.06 7.72 -13.12
CA LEU A 26 25.70 8.21 -14.34
C LEU A 26 27.13 7.66 -14.45
N ASP A 27 27.86 7.54 -13.35
CA ASP A 27 29.23 7.00 -13.39
C ASP A 27 29.25 5.50 -13.70
N ARG A 28 28.37 4.73 -13.04
CA ARG A 28 28.29 3.27 -13.18
C ARG A 28 27.63 2.82 -14.47
N ALA A 29 26.71 3.60 -15.02
CA ALA A 29 25.98 3.28 -16.23
C ALA A 29 26.09 4.41 -17.26
N ARG A 30 27.18 4.40 -18.05
CA ARG A 30 27.48 5.41 -19.10
C ARG A 30 26.41 5.57 -20.19
N HIS A 31 25.43 4.69 -20.24
CA HIS A 31 24.31 4.75 -21.19
C HIS A 31 23.06 5.43 -20.59
N VAL A 32 23.05 5.68 -19.28
CA VAL A 32 22.05 6.52 -18.62
C VAL A 32 22.44 7.98 -18.86
N SER A 33 21.46 8.74 -19.35
CA SER A 33 21.59 10.17 -19.65
C SER A 33 20.91 11.04 -18.60
N LEU A 34 19.91 10.50 -17.89
CA LEU A 34 19.13 11.22 -16.89
C LEU A 34 18.99 10.42 -15.61
N VAL A 35 19.17 11.08 -14.47
CA VAL A 35 18.85 10.54 -13.14
C VAL A 35 17.96 11.55 -12.43
N ILE A 36 16.71 11.17 -12.18
CA ILE A 36 15.68 12.11 -11.72
C ILE A 36 15.02 11.58 -10.45
N GLY A 37 15.19 12.32 -9.36
CA GLY A 37 14.53 12.10 -8.08
C GLY A 37 13.01 12.24 -8.22
N PRO A 38 12.25 11.73 -7.25
CA PRO A 38 10.80 11.75 -7.38
C PRO A 38 10.19 13.17 -7.31
N ASP A 39 10.91 14.20 -6.86
CA ASP A 39 10.40 15.59 -6.77
C ASP A 39 10.56 16.33 -8.11
N ASN A 40 11.58 16.00 -8.91
CA ASN A 40 11.94 16.74 -10.12
C ASN A 40 11.24 16.21 -11.39
N TYR A 41 10.07 15.59 -11.25
CA TYR A 41 9.36 15.03 -12.41
C TYR A 41 8.81 16.11 -13.35
N ARG A 42 8.56 17.33 -12.85
CA ARG A 42 8.10 18.46 -13.68
C ARG A 42 9.15 18.90 -14.70
N ASP A 43 10.43 18.71 -14.37
CA ASP A 43 11.55 19.05 -15.24
C ASP A 43 11.77 18.03 -16.36
N LEU A 44 11.06 16.90 -16.35
CA LEU A 44 11.24 15.81 -17.32
C LEU A 44 11.26 16.29 -18.78
N PRO A 45 10.34 17.15 -19.27
CA PRO A 45 10.38 17.61 -20.65
C PRO A 45 11.70 18.33 -21.00
N LEU A 46 12.14 19.26 -20.15
CA LEU A 46 13.37 20.03 -20.33
C LEU A 46 14.62 19.15 -20.23
N LEU A 47 14.63 18.23 -19.27
CA LEU A 47 15.73 17.29 -19.06
C LEU A 47 15.86 16.29 -20.22
N ILE A 48 14.74 15.83 -20.79
CA ILE A 48 14.74 14.95 -21.97
C ILE A 48 15.33 15.68 -23.18
N GLU A 49 14.96 16.93 -23.45
CA GLU A 49 15.54 17.68 -24.57
C GLU A 49 17.03 17.93 -24.37
N SER A 50 17.46 18.29 -23.15
CA SER A 50 18.88 18.45 -22.82
C SER A 50 19.67 17.14 -23.04
N ALA A 51 19.09 16.00 -22.68
CA ALA A 51 19.70 14.70 -22.90
C ALA A 51 19.81 14.30 -24.37
N ARG A 52 18.85 14.70 -25.21
CA ARG A 52 18.96 14.54 -26.68
C ARG A 52 20.11 15.39 -27.25
N GLY A 53 20.37 16.55 -26.66
CA GLY A 53 21.55 17.38 -26.96
C GLY A 53 22.89 16.81 -26.45
N GLY A 54 22.89 15.65 -25.79
CA GLY A 54 24.08 14.99 -25.27
C GLY A 54 24.46 15.36 -23.83
N VAL A 55 23.67 16.20 -23.16
CA VAL A 55 23.91 16.60 -21.76
C VAL A 55 23.44 15.49 -20.83
N ARG A 56 24.30 15.09 -19.89
CA ARG A 56 23.95 14.09 -18.87
C ARG A 56 23.63 14.81 -17.56
N THR A 57 22.43 14.59 -17.04
CA THR A 57 21.90 15.41 -15.93
C THR A 57 21.44 14.55 -14.76
N THR A 58 21.69 15.06 -13.55
CA THR A 58 21.10 14.57 -12.31
C THR A 58 20.23 15.67 -11.72
N ALA A 59 18.98 15.36 -11.40
CA ALA A 59 18.09 16.25 -10.65
C ALA A 59 17.52 15.44 -9.49
N THR A 60 18.06 15.64 -8.28
CA THR A 60 17.69 14.88 -7.06
C THR A 60 17.54 15.81 -5.87
N GLU A 61 17.25 17.07 -6.10
CA GLU A 61 17.00 18.03 -5.03
C GLU A 61 15.54 17.91 -4.59
N PHE A 62 15.30 17.94 -3.27
CA PHE A 62 13.93 17.91 -2.74
C PHE A 62 13.27 19.26 -2.95
N ASP A 63 12.03 19.22 -3.43
CA ASP A 63 11.16 20.38 -3.50
C ASP A 63 10.15 20.29 -2.36
N LEU A 64 10.28 21.21 -1.39
CA LEU A 64 9.42 21.22 -0.20
C LEU A 64 8.01 21.74 -0.51
N GLU A 65 7.80 22.37 -1.67
CA GLU A 65 6.50 22.89 -2.09
C GLU A 65 5.79 21.92 -3.05
N GLU A 66 6.44 20.84 -3.48
CA GLU A 66 5.85 19.84 -4.38
C GLU A 66 4.86 18.91 -3.67
N HIS A 67 3.56 19.13 -3.95
CA HIS A 67 2.42 18.39 -3.42
C HIS A 67 1.57 17.67 -4.48
N TYR A 68 2.04 17.51 -5.72
CA TYR A 68 1.25 17.06 -6.87
C TYR A 68 0.10 18.01 -7.27
N GLU A 69 0.21 19.29 -6.94
CA GLU A 69 -0.75 20.32 -7.34
C GLU A 69 -0.66 20.62 -8.84
N ASP A 70 -1.75 21.09 -9.44
CA ASP A 70 -1.84 21.49 -10.84
C ASP A 70 -1.34 20.44 -11.85
N PHE A 71 -1.61 19.16 -11.58
CA PHE A 71 -1.29 18.05 -12.50
C PHE A 71 -2.54 17.25 -12.84
N THR A 72 -2.72 16.92 -14.13
CA THR A 72 -3.80 16.02 -14.57
C THR A 72 -3.26 14.60 -14.72
N PRO A 73 -3.53 13.69 -13.77
CA PRO A 73 -3.03 12.33 -13.84
C PRO A 73 -3.70 11.56 -14.98
N ARG A 74 -2.89 11.02 -15.89
CA ARG A 74 -3.38 10.06 -16.89
C ARG A 74 -3.57 8.69 -16.25
N ARG A 75 -4.80 8.19 -16.25
CA ARG A 75 -5.15 6.87 -15.69
C ARG A 75 -5.25 5.83 -16.79
N PHE A 76 -4.63 4.67 -16.55
CA PHE A 76 -4.63 3.54 -17.49
C PHE A 76 -5.54 2.40 -17.02
N ASP A 77 -5.81 2.30 -15.72
CA ASP A 77 -6.71 1.32 -15.12
C ASP A 77 -8.12 1.90 -14.97
N GLY A 78 -9.15 1.14 -15.38
CA GLY A 78 -10.52 1.65 -15.54
C GLY A 78 -11.52 1.32 -14.42
N VAL A 79 -11.11 0.64 -13.35
CA VAL A 79 -12.05 0.16 -12.30
C VAL A 79 -11.86 0.82 -10.94
N LYS A 80 -10.65 1.31 -10.65
CA LYS A 80 -10.30 2.03 -9.42
C LYS A 80 -9.28 3.11 -9.70
N ALA A 81 -9.33 4.20 -8.94
CA ALA A 81 -8.38 5.29 -9.04
C ALA A 81 -7.48 5.33 -7.81
N TRP A 82 -6.20 5.50 -8.05
CA TRP A 82 -5.19 5.71 -7.03
C TRP A 82 -4.94 7.21 -6.90
N ILE A 83 -5.24 7.77 -5.74
CA ILE A 83 -5.11 9.21 -5.48
C ILE A 83 -4.04 9.41 -4.40
N PRO A 84 -2.87 9.96 -4.74
CA PRO A 84 -1.87 10.32 -3.74
C PRO A 84 -2.40 11.48 -2.90
N VAL A 85 -2.44 11.32 -1.58
CA VAL A 85 -2.89 12.38 -0.65
C VAL A 85 -1.75 12.94 0.18
N GLN A 86 -0.64 12.21 0.23
CA GLN A 86 0.51 12.53 1.05
C GLN A 86 1.80 12.03 0.38
N ARG A 87 2.89 12.75 0.68
CA ARG A 87 4.25 12.43 0.29
C ARG A 87 5.17 12.49 1.51
N GLY A 88 6.27 11.74 1.46
CA GLY A 88 7.28 11.75 2.51
C GLY A 88 6.81 10.99 3.74
N CYS A 89 7.66 10.92 4.75
CA CYS A 89 7.36 10.22 5.99
C CYS A 89 8.27 10.73 7.10
N ASP A 90 7.66 11.15 8.21
CA ASP A 90 8.41 11.65 9.37
C ASP A 90 8.79 10.54 10.36
N TYR A 91 8.32 9.31 10.14
CA TYR A 91 8.77 8.14 10.88
C TYR A 91 10.17 7.72 10.43
N ARG A 92 11.11 7.75 11.38
CA ARG A 92 12.52 7.41 11.14
C ARG A 92 12.85 5.94 11.46
N CYS A 93 12.03 5.01 10.96
CA CYS A 93 12.26 3.58 11.17
C CYS A 93 13.69 3.21 10.72
N THR A 94 14.43 2.44 11.54
CA THR A 94 15.88 2.25 11.34
C THR A 94 16.25 1.52 10.05
N TYR A 95 15.32 0.81 9.44
CA TYR A 95 15.48 0.10 8.16
C TYR A 95 14.89 0.83 6.95
N CYS A 96 14.18 1.94 7.16
CA CYS A 96 13.40 2.58 6.12
C CYS A 96 14.20 3.70 5.43
N ILE A 97 14.26 3.65 4.09
CA ILE A 97 14.95 4.64 3.27
C ILE A 97 14.05 5.82 2.89
N VAL A 98 12.74 5.71 3.12
CA VAL A 98 11.73 6.69 2.67
C VAL A 98 12.04 8.11 3.14
N PRO A 99 12.35 8.39 4.43
CA PRO A 99 12.62 9.76 4.87
C PRO A 99 13.76 10.42 4.11
N THR A 100 14.76 9.64 3.70
CA THR A 100 15.93 10.12 2.93
C THR A 100 15.73 10.17 1.42
N THR A 101 14.66 9.56 0.89
CA THR A 101 14.40 9.46 -0.56
C THR A 101 13.11 10.12 -1.01
N ARG A 102 12.25 10.53 -0.08
CA ARG A 102 10.97 11.19 -0.34
C ARG A 102 10.79 12.49 0.45
N GLY A 103 11.76 12.83 1.31
CA GLY A 103 11.71 14.04 2.13
C GLY A 103 10.78 13.94 3.34
N PRO A 104 10.58 15.06 4.04
CA PRO A 104 9.64 15.15 5.16
C PRO A 104 8.20 14.98 4.67
N GLU A 105 7.33 14.68 5.61
CA GLU A 105 5.91 14.51 5.35
C GLU A 105 5.23 15.79 4.86
N ARG A 106 4.37 15.62 3.86
CA ARG A 106 3.64 16.68 3.19
C ARG A 106 2.29 16.16 2.70
N SER A 107 1.21 16.84 3.05
CA SER A 107 -0.15 16.48 2.65
C SER A 107 -0.71 17.42 1.60
N ARG A 108 -1.58 16.90 0.74
CA ARG A 108 -2.38 17.70 -0.18
C ARG A 108 -3.56 18.35 0.54
N GLN A 109 -3.97 19.52 0.08
CA GLN A 109 -5.20 20.17 0.57
C GLN A 109 -6.42 19.30 0.32
N LEU A 110 -7.30 19.16 1.33
CA LEU A 110 -8.50 18.32 1.26
C LEU A 110 -9.36 18.66 0.04
N ALA A 111 -9.54 19.95 -0.25
CA ALA A 111 -10.32 20.43 -1.39
C ALA A 111 -9.79 19.90 -2.73
N GLU A 112 -8.48 19.78 -2.90
CA GLU A 112 -7.89 19.24 -4.13
C GLU A 112 -8.14 17.74 -4.28
N VAL A 113 -8.03 17.00 -3.17
CA VAL A 113 -8.30 15.55 -3.18
C VAL A 113 -9.78 15.29 -3.48
N VAL A 114 -10.68 16.10 -2.95
CA VAL A 114 -12.12 16.06 -3.27
C VAL A 114 -12.35 16.35 -4.76
N ARG A 115 -11.78 17.43 -5.31
CA ARG A 115 -11.89 17.77 -6.74
C ARG A 115 -11.38 16.66 -7.65
N GLU A 116 -10.24 16.07 -7.33
CA GLU A 116 -9.72 14.93 -8.11
C GLU A 116 -10.63 13.71 -8.01
N THR A 117 -11.24 13.48 -6.84
CA THR A 117 -12.21 12.41 -6.62
C THR A 117 -13.48 12.62 -7.45
N GLU A 118 -14.02 13.82 -7.48
CA GLU A 118 -15.17 14.17 -8.31
C GLU A 118 -14.87 13.96 -9.80
N SER A 119 -13.69 14.38 -10.25
CA SER A 119 -13.22 14.13 -11.63
C SER A 119 -13.12 12.63 -11.93
N VAL A 120 -12.56 11.84 -11.01
CA VAL A 120 -12.49 10.37 -11.11
C VAL A 120 -13.88 9.76 -11.26
N VAL A 121 -14.82 10.16 -10.41
CA VAL A 121 -16.18 9.62 -10.46
C VAL A 121 -16.92 10.02 -11.73
N SER A 122 -16.72 11.25 -12.21
CA SER A 122 -17.27 11.71 -13.50
C SER A 122 -16.79 10.88 -14.69
N SER A 123 -15.63 10.23 -14.57
CA SER A 123 -15.07 9.31 -15.59
C SER A 123 -15.61 7.88 -15.49
N GLY A 124 -16.51 7.60 -14.54
CA GLY A 124 -17.15 6.28 -14.35
C GLY A 124 -16.45 5.35 -13.34
N ILE A 125 -15.38 5.80 -12.69
CA ILE A 125 -14.65 5.05 -11.68
C ILE A 125 -15.27 5.30 -10.30
N SER A 126 -15.67 4.25 -9.58
CA SER A 126 -16.37 4.39 -8.29
C SER A 126 -15.63 3.78 -7.09
N GLU A 127 -14.44 3.19 -7.31
CA GLU A 127 -13.51 2.81 -6.23
C GLU A 127 -12.31 3.76 -6.21
N VAL A 128 -12.06 4.37 -5.05
CA VAL A 128 -10.95 5.29 -4.79
C VAL A 128 -10.02 4.66 -3.77
N VAL A 129 -8.72 4.72 -4.03
CA VAL A 129 -7.66 4.25 -3.14
C VAL A 129 -6.72 5.39 -2.82
N LEU A 130 -6.73 5.84 -1.56
CA LEU A 130 -5.84 6.89 -1.06
C LEU A 130 -4.43 6.32 -0.88
N LEU A 131 -3.44 7.05 -1.40
CA LEU A 131 -2.03 6.69 -1.33
C LEU A 131 -1.24 7.68 -0.48
N GLY A 132 -0.44 7.14 0.43
CA GLY A 132 0.56 7.87 1.22
C GLY A 132 1.66 6.91 1.67
N GLN A 133 2.74 7.41 2.24
CA GLN A 133 3.75 6.54 2.88
C GLN A 133 3.33 6.20 4.33
N THR A 134 2.60 7.10 4.97
CA THR A 134 1.96 6.92 6.28
C THR A 134 0.57 7.54 6.21
N VAL A 135 -0.30 6.98 5.34
CA VAL A 135 -1.49 7.69 4.83
C VAL A 135 -2.41 8.28 5.91
N ASN A 136 -2.46 7.65 7.09
CA ASN A 136 -3.31 8.07 8.21
C ASN A 136 -2.67 9.10 9.14
N SER A 137 -1.44 9.56 8.86
CA SER A 137 -0.88 10.77 9.47
C SER A 137 -1.22 12.05 8.70
N TYR A 138 -2.02 11.93 7.62
CA TYR A 138 -2.47 13.06 6.81
C TYR A 138 -2.99 14.21 7.69
N PHE A 139 -2.40 15.40 7.47
CA PHE A 139 -2.88 16.66 8.00
C PHE A 139 -2.53 17.79 7.02
N ASP A 140 -3.53 18.51 6.51
CA ASP A 140 -3.30 19.60 5.52
C ASP A 140 -3.10 20.99 6.14
N GLY A 141 -3.03 21.06 7.47
CA GLY A 141 -3.00 22.30 8.25
C GLY A 141 -4.34 22.64 8.92
N GLN A 142 -5.44 22.06 8.44
CA GLN A 142 -6.79 22.30 8.95
C GLN A 142 -7.58 21.00 9.20
N HIS A 143 -7.41 20.01 8.34
CA HIS A 143 -8.16 18.76 8.32
C HIS A 143 -7.23 17.57 8.57
N ASP A 144 -7.71 16.59 9.32
CA ASP A 144 -7.00 15.34 9.57
C ASP A 144 -7.46 14.20 8.64
N PHE A 145 -6.90 13.01 8.83
CA PHE A 145 -7.28 11.85 8.02
C PHE A 145 -8.73 11.42 8.20
N ALA A 146 -9.33 11.65 9.37
CA ALA A 146 -10.74 11.34 9.61
C ALA A 146 -11.66 12.27 8.81
N ASP A 147 -11.31 13.56 8.71
CA ASP A 147 -12.00 14.51 7.85
C ASP A 147 -11.87 14.12 6.37
N LEU A 148 -10.67 13.72 5.95
CA LEU A 148 -10.43 13.26 4.58
C LEU A 148 -11.27 12.03 4.23
N LEU A 149 -11.33 11.02 5.10
CA LEU A 149 -12.15 9.82 4.87
C LEU A 149 -13.62 10.17 4.68
N ARG A 150 -14.18 11.04 5.54
CA ARG A 150 -15.57 11.49 5.43
C ARG A 150 -15.82 12.30 4.17
N ALA A 151 -14.93 13.25 3.85
CA ALA A 151 -15.07 14.09 2.67
C ALA A 151 -15.09 13.27 1.38
N ILE A 152 -14.11 12.36 1.21
CA ILE A 152 -14.01 11.50 0.03
C ILE A 152 -15.15 10.48 -0.02
N GLY A 153 -15.49 9.87 1.11
CA GLY A 153 -16.58 8.89 1.20
C GLY A 153 -17.96 9.48 0.88
N ASN A 154 -18.16 10.78 1.10
CA ASN A 154 -19.40 11.49 0.79
C ASN A 154 -19.47 12.06 -0.63
N VAL A 155 -18.40 11.96 -1.43
CA VAL A 155 -18.46 12.38 -2.84
C VAL A 155 -19.44 11.49 -3.59
N LYS A 156 -20.47 12.11 -4.18
CA LYS A 156 -21.53 11.43 -4.92
C LYS A 156 -20.96 10.54 -6.02
N GLY A 157 -21.21 9.23 -5.91
CA GLY A 157 -20.79 8.20 -6.86
C GLY A 157 -19.54 7.42 -6.44
N VAL A 158 -18.83 7.84 -5.38
CA VAL A 158 -17.89 6.95 -4.67
C VAL A 158 -18.68 5.82 -4.03
N ARG A 159 -18.30 4.57 -4.32
CA ARG A 159 -18.89 3.35 -3.75
C ARG A 159 -17.95 2.62 -2.82
N ARG A 160 -16.64 2.74 -3.09
CA ARG A 160 -15.60 2.11 -2.28
C ARG A 160 -14.46 3.10 -2.08
N LEU A 161 -14.10 3.30 -0.84
CA LEU A 161 -12.95 4.05 -0.39
C LEU A 161 -12.01 3.08 0.34
N ARG A 162 -10.75 3.10 -0.08
CA ARG A 162 -9.66 2.34 0.52
C ARG A 162 -8.47 3.26 0.74
N PHE A 163 -7.52 2.77 1.51
CA PHE A 163 -6.23 3.40 1.67
C PHE A 163 -5.17 2.33 1.91
N THR A 164 -3.90 2.67 1.68
CA THR A 164 -2.77 1.75 1.91
C THR A 164 -1.67 2.44 2.68
N SER A 165 -0.81 1.64 3.32
CA SER A 165 0.33 2.13 4.11
C SER A 165 -0.07 3.04 5.30
N PRO A 166 -1.09 2.70 6.11
CA PRO A 166 -1.28 3.36 7.40
C PRO A 166 -0.20 2.92 8.39
N HIS A 167 -0.03 3.70 9.45
CA HIS A 167 0.84 3.39 10.57
C HIS A 167 0.02 3.17 11.84
N PRO A 168 0.33 2.13 12.65
CA PRO A 168 -0.47 1.78 13.83
C PRO A 168 -0.68 2.92 14.84
N ASN A 169 0.29 3.83 14.98
CA ASN A 169 0.17 4.96 15.90
C ASN A 169 -0.88 6.01 15.51
N ASP A 170 -1.19 6.11 14.23
CA ASP A 170 -2.04 7.20 13.71
C ASP A 170 -3.50 6.73 13.53
N PHE A 171 -3.86 5.57 14.10
CA PHE A 171 -5.24 5.14 14.27
C PHE A 171 -5.85 5.78 15.52
N SER A 172 -6.12 7.09 15.44
CA SER A 172 -6.86 7.81 16.47
C SER A 172 -8.31 7.32 16.54
N SER A 173 -8.98 7.58 17.67
CA SER A 173 -10.42 7.30 17.81
C SER A 173 -11.27 8.03 16.76
N ALA A 174 -10.82 9.19 16.27
CA ALA A 174 -11.50 9.93 15.21
C ALA A 174 -11.40 9.20 13.86
N VAL A 175 -10.22 8.66 13.53
CA VAL A 175 -9.98 7.87 12.31
C VAL A 175 -10.80 6.58 12.33
N ILE A 176 -10.75 5.82 13.43
CA ILE A 176 -11.50 4.57 13.56
C ILE A 176 -13.02 4.82 13.43
N ARG A 177 -13.51 5.89 14.05
CA ARG A 177 -14.92 6.30 13.94
C ARG A 177 -15.28 6.74 12.52
N ALA A 178 -14.44 7.53 11.86
CA ALA A 178 -14.68 7.92 10.47
C ALA A 178 -14.78 6.72 9.55
N MET A 179 -13.92 5.70 9.75
CA MET A 179 -13.99 4.46 8.99
C MET A 179 -15.30 3.69 9.22
N SER A 180 -15.77 3.60 10.47
CA SER A 180 -17.01 2.85 10.78
C SER A 180 -18.28 3.58 10.33
N GLU A 181 -18.29 4.92 10.37
CA GLU A 181 -19.45 5.74 9.99
C GLU A 181 -19.56 5.98 8.48
N THR A 182 -18.46 5.86 7.73
CA THR A 182 -18.42 6.15 6.29
C THR A 182 -18.72 4.88 5.48
N GLU A 183 -19.94 4.75 4.93
CA GLU A 183 -20.38 3.55 4.18
C GLU A 183 -19.43 3.17 3.02
N ALA A 184 -18.87 4.16 2.33
CA ALA A 184 -17.91 3.90 1.25
C ALA A 184 -16.61 3.27 1.75
N CYS A 185 -16.19 3.53 3.00
CA CYS A 185 -14.97 2.99 3.57
C CYS A 185 -15.07 1.47 3.69
N CYS A 186 -14.17 0.77 3.00
CA CYS A 186 -14.18 -0.69 2.96
C CYS A 186 -13.64 -1.31 4.25
N GLU A 187 -14.14 -2.49 4.60
CA GLU A 187 -13.79 -3.24 5.81
C GLU A 187 -12.43 -3.95 5.66
N HIS A 188 -11.38 -3.20 5.35
CA HIS A 188 -10.02 -3.69 5.21
C HIS A 188 -9.00 -2.66 5.71
N VAL A 189 -8.07 -3.12 6.55
CA VAL A 189 -6.89 -2.35 6.94
C VAL A 189 -5.63 -3.17 6.68
N HIS A 190 -4.68 -2.58 5.97
CA HIS A 190 -3.32 -3.07 5.94
C HIS A 190 -2.52 -2.45 7.09
N LEU A 191 -2.43 -3.12 8.24
CA LEU A 191 -1.84 -2.62 9.48
C LEU A 191 -0.42 -3.20 9.65
N PRO A 192 0.67 -2.48 9.31
CA PRO A 192 2.01 -3.06 9.31
C PRO A 192 2.55 -3.26 10.72
N MET A 193 2.65 -4.52 11.16
CA MET A 193 3.14 -4.90 12.49
C MET A 193 4.66 -4.77 12.58
N GLN A 194 5.35 -5.17 11.52
CA GLN A 194 6.81 -5.27 11.38
C GLN A 194 7.44 -6.37 12.26
N SER A 195 7.15 -6.42 13.56
CA SER A 195 7.55 -7.47 14.49
C SER A 195 6.54 -7.56 15.64
N GLY A 196 6.35 -8.75 16.23
CA GLY A 196 5.55 -8.91 17.43
C GLY A 196 6.33 -8.75 18.74
N SER A 197 7.64 -8.51 18.67
CA SER A 197 8.49 -8.27 19.85
C SER A 197 8.65 -6.78 20.13
N THR A 198 8.28 -6.34 21.34
CA THR A 198 8.49 -4.96 21.79
C THR A 198 9.96 -4.55 21.75
N ARG A 199 10.88 -5.48 22.01
CA ARG A 199 12.32 -5.21 21.96
C ARG A 199 12.79 -4.96 20.54
N ILE A 200 12.33 -5.75 19.57
CA ILE A 200 12.66 -5.57 18.16
C ILE A 200 11.97 -4.34 17.57
N LEU A 201 10.70 -4.09 17.91
CA LEU A 201 9.99 -2.86 17.56
C LEU A 201 10.75 -1.60 18.01
N LYS A 202 11.27 -1.58 19.24
CA LYS A 202 12.13 -0.49 19.74
C LYS A 202 13.41 -0.34 18.90
N ARG A 203 14.09 -1.43 18.54
CA ARG A 203 15.28 -1.40 17.68
C ARG A 203 14.96 -0.96 16.24
N MET A 204 13.77 -1.28 15.75
CA MET A 204 13.22 -0.77 14.49
C MET A 204 12.85 0.72 14.54
N LEU A 205 12.89 1.33 15.73
CA LEU A 205 12.36 2.67 16.03
C LEU A 205 10.86 2.81 15.72
N ARG A 206 10.10 1.74 15.97
CA ARG A 206 8.64 1.80 15.99
C ARG A 206 8.21 2.44 17.30
N ARG A 207 7.32 3.45 17.21
CA ARG A 207 6.85 4.24 18.34
C ARG A 207 5.64 3.59 19.06
N TYR A 208 5.58 2.27 19.05
CA TYR A 208 4.59 1.45 19.75
C TYR A 208 5.23 0.15 20.28
N THR A 209 4.56 -0.46 21.25
CA THR A 209 4.89 -1.80 21.78
C THR A 209 3.93 -2.83 21.21
N ARG A 210 4.22 -4.12 21.44
CA ARG A 210 3.30 -5.22 21.11
C ARG A 210 1.91 -4.98 21.69
N GLU A 211 1.83 -4.59 22.97
CA GLU A 211 0.57 -4.39 23.69
C GLU A 211 -0.24 -3.28 23.06
N ARG A 212 0.38 -2.13 22.78
CA ARG A 212 -0.30 -1.02 22.07
C ARG A 212 -0.76 -1.39 20.67
N TYR A 213 -0.01 -2.25 19.98
CA TYR A 213 -0.43 -2.76 18.67
C TYR A 213 -1.68 -3.63 18.79
N LEU A 214 -1.72 -4.54 19.77
CA LEU A 214 -2.90 -5.38 20.03
C LEU A 214 -4.10 -4.54 20.47
N GLU A 215 -3.92 -3.54 21.34
CA GLU A 215 -4.99 -2.59 21.70
C GLU A 215 -5.55 -1.83 20.49
N CYS A 216 -4.70 -1.50 19.51
CA CYS A 216 -5.14 -0.89 18.26
C CYS A 216 -5.97 -1.85 17.42
N VAL A 217 -5.57 -3.13 17.35
CA VAL A 217 -6.32 -4.20 16.67
C VAL A 217 -7.70 -4.38 17.31
N ASP A 218 -7.76 -4.46 18.64
CA ASP A 218 -9.02 -4.64 19.37
C ASP A 218 -9.99 -3.48 19.09
N LYS A 219 -9.52 -2.23 19.19
CA LYS A 219 -10.34 -1.05 18.86
C LYS A 219 -10.87 -1.06 17.43
N LEU A 220 -10.07 -1.53 16.48
CA LEU A 220 -10.46 -1.64 15.07
C LEU A 220 -11.54 -2.72 14.87
N HIS A 221 -11.38 -3.90 15.48
CA HIS A 221 -12.36 -4.98 15.42
C HIS A 221 -13.67 -4.61 16.13
N ASP A 222 -13.59 -3.94 17.28
CA ASP A 222 -14.77 -3.49 18.04
C ASP A 222 -15.61 -2.48 17.25
N ALA A 223 -14.95 -1.57 16.53
CA ALA A 223 -15.62 -0.51 15.79
C ALA A 223 -16.11 -0.94 14.40
N ILE A 224 -15.44 -1.92 13.77
CA ILE A 224 -15.69 -2.32 12.38
C ILE A 224 -15.91 -3.83 12.33
N PRO A 225 -17.18 -4.30 12.40
CA PRO A 225 -17.49 -5.71 12.31
C PRO A 225 -16.98 -6.32 10.99
N ASN A 226 -16.42 -7.52 11.08
CA ASN A 226 -15.84 -8.25 9.93
C ASN A 226 -14.67 -7.55 9.24
N LEU A 227 -13.95 -6.67 9.94
CA LEU A 227 -12.74 -6.04 9.40
C LEU A 227 -11.69 -7.10 9.04
N ALA A 228 -11.22 -7.07 7.79
CA ALA A 228 -10.06 -7.84 7.40
C ALA A 228 -8.77 -7.08 7.71
N LEU A 229 -7.82 -7.76 8.35
CA LEU A 229 -6.52 -7.22 8.67
C LEU A 229 -5.43 -7.90 7.84
N THR A 230 -4.63 -7.10 7.16
CA THR A 230 -3.41 -7.58 6.50
C THR A 230 -2.19 -6.85 7.05
N THR A 231 -0.99 -7.39 6.89
CA THR A 231 0.19 -6.79 7.56
C THR A 231 1.49 -6.96 6.77
N ASP A 232 2.53 -6.27 7.22
CA ASP A 232 3.93 -6.50 6.84
C ASP A 232 4.69 -7.02 8.07
N VAL A 233 5.55 -8.03 7.89
CA VAL A 233 6.42 -8.56 8.94
C VAL A 233 7.83 -8.77 8.39
N ILE A 234 8.84 -8.35 9.16
CA ILE A 234 10.27 -8.49 8.85
C ILE A 234 10.89 -9.45 9.86
N VAL A 235 11.47 -10.55 9.38
CA VAL A 235 12.23 -11.51 10.20
C VAL A 235 13.74 -11.34 9.98
N GLY A 236 14.55 -11.79 10.94
CA GLY A 236 16.00 -11.70 10.87
C GLY A 236 16.52 -10.27 11.08
N PHE A 237 15.76 -9.42 11.77
CA PHE A 237 16.20 -8.06 12.08
C PHE A 237 17.46 -8.09 12.99
N PRO A 238 18.43 -7.16 12.83
CA PRO A 238 19.65 -7.18 13.65
C PRO A 238 19.35 -7.19 15.15
N GLY A 239 19.78 -8.28 15.80
CA GLY A 239 19.62 -8.57 17.21
C GLY A 239 18.40 -9.43 17.55
N GLU A 240 17.61 -9.91 16.58
CA GLU A 240 16.44 -10.79 16.79
C GLU A 240 16.81 -12.18 17.31
N SER A 241 16.40 -12.48 18.55
CA SER A 241 16.57 -13.80 19.15
C SER A 241 15.38 -14.69 18.82
N GLU A 242 15.49 -15.98 19.17
CA GLU A 242 14.39 -16.92 18.96
C GLU A 242 13.15 -16.54 19.79
N ALA A 243 13.32 -16.06 21.01
CA ALA A 243 12.21 -15.62 21.85
C ALA A 243 11.42 -14.45 21.22
N ASP A 244 12.11 -13.51 20.55
CA ASP A 244 11.44 -12.40 19.86
C ASP A 244 10.68 -12.86 18.61
N PHE A 245 11.18 -13.91 17.96
CA PHE A 245 10.50 -14.52 16.84
C PHE A 245 9.25 -15.29 17.29
N GLU A 246 9.31 -16.00 18.42
CA GLU A 246 8.13 -16.63 19.04
C GLU A 246 7.09 -15.59 19.49
N GLU A 247 7.52 -14.44 20.01
CA GLU A 247 6.62 -13.30 20.21
C GLU A 247 5.97 -12.89 18.87
N THR A 248 6.73 -12.81 17.79
CA THR A 248 6.16 -12.49 16.47
C THR A 248 5.13 -13.51 16.00
N LEU A 249 5.38 -14.81 16.14
CA LEU A 249 4.42 -15.86 15.78
C LEU A 249 3.15 -15.78 16.63
N SER A 250 3.29 -15.67 17.95
CA SER A 250 2.13 -15.57 18.85
C SER A 250 1.29 -14.32 18.57
N ALA A 251 1.89 -13.19 18.18
CA ALA A 251 1.12 -11.99 17.78
C ALA A 251 0.32 -12.23 16.49
N VAL A 252 0.91 -12.91 15.51
CA VAL A 252 0.22 -13.28 14.26
C VAL A 252 -0.97 -14.19 14.52
N GLU A 253 -0.80 -15.16 15.42
CA GLU A 253 -1.88 -16.09 15.82
C GLU A 253 -3.00 -15.36 16.56
N LEU A 254 -2.66 -14.50 17.53
CA LEU A 254 -3.64 -13.72 18.31
C LEU A 254 -4.45 -12.77 17.43
N VAL A 255 -3.80 -12.04 16.53
CA VAL A 255 -4.47 -11.07 15.65
C VAL A 255 -5.28 -11.77 14.57
N GLY A 256 -4.77 -12.88 14.03
CA GLY A 256 -5.45 -13.62 12.97
C GLY A 256 -5.52 -12.86 11.64
N PHE A 257 -4.38 -12.35 11.14
CA PHE A 257 -4.33 -11.63 9.86
C PHE A 257 -4.86 -12.45 8.66
N ASP A 258 -5.65 -11.83 7.80
CA ASP A 258 -6.15 -12.42 6.54
C ASP A 258 -5.05 -12.67 5.51
N ASP A 259 -4.02 -11.84 5.52
CA ASP A 259 -2.82 -12.00 4.69
C ASP A 259 -1.64 -11.23 5.30
N ALA A 260 -0.42 -11.61 4.93
CA ALA A 260 0.77 -10.89 5.36
C ALA A 260 1.83 -10.88 4.26
N TYR A 261 2.43 -9.72 4.03
CA TYR A 261 3.69 -9.62 3.33
C TYR A 261 4.84 -9.88 4.30
N THR A 262 5.60 -10.93 4.02
CA THR A 262 6.67 -11.39 4.90
C THR A 262 8.02 -11.24 4.20
N PHE A 263 8.98 -10.66 4.90
CA PHE A 263 10.28 -10.32 4.34
C PHE A 263 11.40 -10.78 5.27
N LYS A 264 12.52 -11.23 4.69
CA LYS A 264 13.80 -11.20 5.40
C LYS A 264 14.27 -9.75 5.49
N PHE A 265 14.85 -9.39 6.63
CA PHE A 265 15.54 -8.11 6.77
C PHE A 265 16.57 -7.96 5.65
N SER A 266 16.55 -6.79 5.01
CA SER A 266 17.49 -6.43 3.96
C SER A 266 18.14 -5.12 4.35
N LEU A 267 19.43 -5.18 4.67
CA LEU A 267 20.21 -3.99 4.98
C LEU A 267 20.28 -3.09 3.74
N ARG A 268 19.99 -1.81 3.94
CA ARG A 268 20.04 -0.80 2.89
C ARG A 268 21.02 0.30 3.28
N ASP A 269 21.93 0.60 2.37
CA ASP A 269 22.83 1.74 2.51
C ASP A 269 22.03 3.03 2.75
N GLY A 270 22.54 3.87 3.66
CA GLY A 270 21.89 5.12 4.08
C GLY A 270 20.84 4.97 5.19
N THR A 271 20.52 3.75 5.62
CA THR A 271 19.59 3.54 6.75
C THR A 271 20.33 3.47 8.09
N PRO A 272 19.73 3.90 9.21
CA PRO A 272 20.34 3.78 10.54
C PRO A 272 20.75 2.35 10.91
N ALA A 273 20.12 1.34 10.33
CA ALA A 273 20.44 -0.07 10.58
C ALA A 273 21.87 -0.45 10.18
N THR A 274 22.53 0.32 9.31
CA THR A 274 23.97 0.16 8.97
C THR A 274 24.90 0.38 10.16
N ARG A 275 24.40 0.99 11.25
CA ARG A 275 25.17 1.26 12.47
C ARG A 275 25.00 0.18 13.54
N PHE A 276 24.15 -0.84 13.31
CA PHE A 276 24.06 -1.95 14.25
C PHE A 276 25.36 -2.77 14.25
N PRO A 277 25.76 -3.34 15.41
CA PRO A 277 26.94 -4.20 15.48
C PRO A 277 26.84 -5.36 14.49
N PRO A 278 27.92 -5.71 13.76
CA PRO A 278 27.90 -6.88 12.89
C PRO A 278 27.56 -8.19 13.62
N SER A 279 27.92 -8.29 14.90
CA SER A 279 27.58 -9.41 15.80
C SER A 279 26.07 -9.61 16.00
N ASP A 280 25.27 -8.58 15.75
CA ASP A 280 23.80 -8.64 15.89
C ASP A 280 23.15 -9.16 14.59
N THR A 281 23.91 -9.38 13.52
CA THR A 281 23.37 -9.88 12.25
C THR A 281 22.84 -11.30 12.43
N VAL A 282 21.59 -11.53 12.00
CA VAL A 282 21.00 -12.87 11.94
C VAL A 282 21.43 -13.53 10.63
N SER A 283 21.87 -14.79 10.69
CA SER A 283 22.32 -15.52 9.51
C SER A 283 21.16 -15.76 8.52
N ASP A 284 21.49 -15.94 7.25
CA ASP A 284 20.46 -16.16 6.22
C ASP A 284 19.70 -17.47 6.45
N GLU A 285 20.36 -18.50 6.99
CA GLU A 285 19.75 -19.78 7.34
C GLU A 285 18.67 -19.59 8.41
N ILE A 286 18.97 -18.87 9.50
CA ILE A 286 18.02 -18.58 10.58
C ILE A 286 16.88 -17.70 10.05
N ALA A 287 17.19 -16.64 9.31
CA ALA A 287 16.17 -15.76 8.74
C ALA A 287 15.24 -16.48 7.74
N SER A 288 15.77 -17.46 7.00
CA SER A 288 14.99 -18.28 6.06
C SER A 288 14.11 -19.30 6.77
N ASP A 289 14.59 -19.95 7.83
CA ASP A 289 13.77 -20.81 8.70
C ASP A 289 12.59 -20.03 9.31
N ARG A 290 12.89 -18.88 9.93
CA ARG A 290 11.88 -17.99 10.50
C ARG A 290 10.85 -17.53 9.47
N LEU A 291 11.30 -17.13 8.28
CA LEU A 291 10.41 -16.74 7.21
C LEU A 291 9.46 -17.89 6.81
N ALA A 292 9.98 -19.11 6.68
CA ALA A 292 9.17 -20.28 6.33
C ALA A 292 8.11 -20.58 7.40
N ARG A 293 8.49 -20.56 8.68
CA ARG A 293 7.59 -20.78 9.83
C ARG A 293 6.51 -19.70 9.92
N LEU A 294 6.89 -18.43 9.73
CA LEU A 294 5.95 -17.31 9.70
C LEU A 294 4.94 -17.42 8.55
N ILE A 295 5.41 -17.76 7.33
CA ILE A 295 4.53 -17.98 6.17
C ILE A 295 3.56 -19.13 6.45
N ALA A 296 4.02 -20.22 7.07
CA ALA A 296 3.17 -21.34 7.43
C ALA A 296 2.08 -20.93 8.43
N ALA A 297 2.45 -20.21 9.49
CA ALA A 297 1.51 -19.72 10.51
C ALA A 297 0.41 -18.82 9.92
N VAL A 298 0.80 -17.81 9.12
CA VAL A 298 -0.16 -16.90 8.46
C VAL A 298 -1.10 -17.68 7.53
N ARG A 299 -0.56 -18.57 6.70
CA ARG A 299 -1.36 -19.37 5.75
C ARG A 299 -2.31 -20.32 6.43
N ALA A 300 -1.89 -20.96 7.53
CA ALA A 300 -2.74 -21.86 8.29
C ALA A 300 -3.94 -21.10 8.86
N GLY A 301 -3.70 -19.97 9.55
CA GLY A 301 -4.77 -19.15 10.11
C GLY A 301 -5.70 -18.56 9.05
N SER A 302 -5.13 -17.98 7.98
CA SER A 302 -5.92 -17.39 6.88
C SER A 302 -6.80 -18.44 6.19
N ARG A 303 -6.25 -19.63 5.92
CA ARG A 303 -7.01 -20.74 5.32
C ARG A 303 -8.17 -21.17 6.21
N GLU A 304 -7.95 -21.33 7.51
CA GLU A 304 -9.00 -21.74 8.44
C GLU A 304 -10.15 -20.72 8.46
N ARG A 305 -9.84 -19.43 8.58
CA ARG A 305 -10.85 -18.35 8.53
C ARG A 305 -11.58 -18.31 7.19
N ASN A 306 -10.84 -18.38 6.09
CA ASN A 306 -11.44 -18.32 4.75
C ASN A 306 -12.37 -19.51 4.46
N LEU A 307 -12.10 -20.70 5.00
CA LEU A 307 -13.00 -21.85 4.88
C LEU A 307 -14.35 -21.61 5.56
N LYS A 308 -14.38 -20.85 6.66
CA LYS A 308 -15.62 -20.50 7.39
C LYS A 308 -16.52 -19.55 6.60
N LEU A 309 -15.98 -18.85 5.59
CA LEU A 309 -16.72 -17.92 4.73
C LEU A 309 -17.42 -18.60 3.55
N LEU A 310 -17.23 -19.91 3.35
CA LEU A 310 -17.90 -20.63 2.27
C LEU A 310 -19.41 -20.66 2.48
N GLY A 311 -20.17 -20.45 1.39
CA GLY A 311 -21.62 -20.30 1.40
C GLY A 311 -22.10 -18.87 1.67
N GLU A 312 -21.23 -17.97 2.14
CA GLU A 312 -21.61 -16.58 2.32
C GLU A 312 -21.77 -15.83 0.99
N ARG A 313 -22.66 -14.84 0.99
CA ARG A 313 -22.86 -13.92 -0.13
C ARG A 313 -22.10 -12.62 0.14
N ARG A 314 -21.21 -12.25 -0.78
CA ARG A 314 -20.37 -11.06 -0.67
C ARG A 314 -20.51 -10.19 -1.92
N GLU A 315 -20.41 -8.88 -1.72
CA GLU A 315 -20.29 -7.96 -2.85
C GLU A 315 -18.86 -7.98 -3.39
N VAL A 316 -18.71 -8.07 -4.71
CA VAL A 316 -17.43 -7.94 -5.41
C VAL A 316 -17.46 -6.83 -6.46
N LEU A 317 -16.31 -6.17 -6.67
CA LEU A 317 -16.03 -5.36 -7.86
C LEU A 317 -15.20 -6.20 -8.83
N VAL A 318 -15.66 -6.37 -10.06
CA VAL A 318 -14.92 -7.10 -11.10
C VAL A 318 -13.80 -6.22 -11.65
N GLU A 319 -12.56 -6.65 -11.50
CA GLU A 319 -11.40 -5.79 -11.79
C GLU A 319 -10.82 -6.02 -13.18
N LYS A 320 -10.66 -7.29 -13.59
CA LYS A 320 -9.95 -7.67 -14.82
C LYS A 320 -10.16 -9.14 -15.15
N SER A 321 -9.79 -9.54 -16.36
CA SER A 321 -9.65 -10.96 -16.70
C SER A 321 -8.56 -11.63 -15.86
N ALA A 322 -8.83 -12.83 -15.38
CA ALA A 322 -7.84 -13.66 -14.73
C ALA A 322 -6.79 -14.13 -15.77
N ARG A 323 -5.55 -14.36 -15.30
CA ARG A 323 -4.46 -14.81 -16.18
C ARG A 323 -4.69 -16.21 -16.78
N ARG A 324 -5.59 -17.02 -16.20
CA ARG A 324 -5.84 -18.41 -16.57
C ARG A 324 -7.33 -18.74 -16.46
N GLY A 325 -7.80 -19.62 -17.34
CA GLY A 325 -9.09 -20.30 -17.17
C GLY A 325 -10.34 -19.51 -17.57
N GLY A 326 -10.22 -18.38 -18.28
CA GLY A 326 -11.38 -17.61 -18.75
C GLY A 326 -12.24 -17.01 -17.63
N LEU A 327 -11.72 -16.97 -16.39
CA LEU A 327 -12.38 -16.37 -15.25
C LEU A 327 -12.11 -14.86 -15.20
N LEU A 328 -12.92 -14.14 -14.44
CA LEU A 328 -12.69 -12.76 -14.07
C LEU A 328 -12.19 -12.70 -12.63
N GLN A 329 -11.18 -11.88 -12.39
CA GLN A 329 -10.71 -11.55 -11.05
C GLN A 329 -11.56 -10.40 -10.52
N SER A 330 -12.13 -10.60 -9.34
CA SER A 330 -12.91 -9.60 -8.62
C SER A 330 -12.44 -9.49 -7.17
N ARG A 331 -12.85 -8.41 -6.49
CA ARG A 331 -12.41 -8.12 -5.13
C ARG A 331 -13.59 -7.75 -4.24
N THR A 332 -13.65 -8.35 -3.05
CA THR A 332 -14.65 -8.01 -2.03
C THR A 332 -14.30 -6.71 -1.30
N ARG A 333 -15.22 -6.19 -0.49
CA ARG A 333 -14.96 -5.00 0.34
C ARG A 333 -13.83 -5.24 1.36
N ASP A 334 -13.76 -6.41 1.97
CA ASP A 334 -12.67 -6.86 2.86
C ASP A 334 -11.40 -7.35 2.10
N PHE A 335 -11.25 -6.93 0.83
CA PHE A 335 -10.06 -7.09 -0.01
C PHE A 335 -9.72 -8.55 -0.41
N LYS A 336 -10.61 -9.50 -0.18
CA LYS A 336 -10.45 -10.89 -0.62
C LYS A 336 -10.60 -10.99 -2.13
N THR A 337 -9.77 -11.84 -2.73
CA THR A 337 -9.81 -12.09 -4.18
C THR A 337 -10.80 -13.20 -4.48
N VAL A 338 -11.72 -12.94 -5.41
CA VAL A 338 -12.74 -13.90 -5.85
C VAL A 338 -12.68 -14.06 -7.36
N MET A 339 -12.50 -15.28 -7.82
CA MET A 339 -12.55 -15.64 -9.23
C MET A 339 -13.97 -16.04 -9.59
N ILE A 340 -14.54 -15.41 -10.62
CA ILE A 340 -15.91 -15.67 -11.06
C ILE A 340 -15.94 -15.99 -12.56
N PRO A 341 -16.82 -16.89 -13.01
CA PRO A 341 -17.07 -17.05 -14.44
C PRO A 341 -17.82 -15.84 -14.98
N GLY A 342 -17.55 -15.44 -16.22
CA GLY A 342 -18.28 -14.35 -16.87
C GLY A 342 -17.54 -13.73 -18.04
N ASP A 343 -18.24 -12.84 -18.74
CA ASP A 343 -17.71 -12.09 -19.88
C ASP A 343 -17.00 -10.78 -19.44
N VAL A 344 -16.03 -10.32 -20.24
CA VAL A 344 -15.24 -9.10 -19.95
C VAL A 344 -16.08 -7.83 -19.83
N SER A 345 -17.30 -7.80 -20.38
CA SER A 345 -18.28 -6.71 -20.18
C SER A 345 -18.70 -6.52 -18.71
N LEU A 346 -18.43 -7.48 -17.83
CA LEU A 346 -18.66 -7.36 -16.39
C LEU A 346 -17.57 -6.56 -15.67
N ILE A 347 -16.42 -6.29 -16.28
CA ILE A 347 -15.35 -5.48 -15.67
C ILE A 347 -15.90 -4.10 -15.29
N GLY A 348 -15.60 -3.66 -14.07
CA GLY A 348 -16.12 -2.42 -13.47
C GLY A 348 -17.51 -2.54 -12.84
N ARG A 349 -18.18 -3.70 -12.93
CA ARG A 349 -19.48 -3.94 -12.31
C ARG A 349 -19.36 -4.45 -10.87
N TYR A 350 -20.36 -4.12 -10.07
CA TYR A 350 -20.56 -4.66 -8.73
C TYR A 350 -21.55 -5.82 -8.77
N LEU A 351 -21.16 -6.97 -8.24
CA LEU A 351 -21.95 -8.19 -8.24
C LEU A 351 -22.09 -8.73 -6.82
N ILE A 352 -23.19 -9.41 -6.54
CA ILE A 352 -23.32 -10.26 -5.35
C ILE A 352 -22.97 -11.68 -5.76
N VAL A 353 -21.98 -12.26 -5.09
CA VAL A 353 -21.46 -13.60 -5.38
C VAL A 353 -21.54 -14.47 -4.13
N GLU A 354 -21.87 -15.73 -4.31
CA GLU A 354 -21.77 -16.75 -3.26
C GLU A 354 -20.38 -17.40 -3.33
N LEU A 355 -19.70 -17.50 -2.20
CA LEU A 355 -18.37 -18.10 -2.10
C LEU A 355 -18.49 -19.63 -2.08
N THR A 356 -18.20 -20.30 -3.20
CA THR A 356 -18.45 -21.75 -3.37
C THR A 356 -17.21 -22.62 -3.17
N GLY A 357 -16.02 -22.03 -3.19
CA GLY A 357 -14.77 -22.74 -2.94
C GLY A 357 -13.61 -21.78 -2.65
N THR A 358 -12.49 -22.32 -2.17
CA THR A 358 -11.27 -21.52 -1.92
C THR A 358 -10.02 -22.36 -2.07
N THR A 359 -8.94 -21.76 -2.58
CA THR A 359 -7.59 -22.34 -2.57
C THR A 359 -6.79 -21.97 -1.32
N GLY A 360 -7.44 -21.36 -0.32
CA GLY A 360 -6.84 -20.85 0.89
C GLY A 360 -6.73 -19.33 0.89
N SER A 361 -6.27 -18.72 -0.21
CA SER A 361 -6.13 -17.25 -0.35
C SER A 361 -7.00 -16.63 -1.44
N THR A 362 -7.60 -17.44 -2.30
CA THR A 362 -8.46 -17.00 -3.41
C THR A 362 -9.73 -17.82 -3.41
N PHE A 363 -10.87 -17.14 -3.49
CA PHE A 363 -12.17 -17.77 -3.57
C PHE A 363 -12.58 -18.03 -5.01
N ILE A 364 -13.45 -19.01 -5.19
CA ILE A 364 -14.28 -19.19 -6.38
C ILE A 364 -15.68 -18.71 -6.00
N GLY A 365 -16.24 -17.82 -6.82
CA GLY A 365 -17.56 -17.25 -6.60
C GLY A 365 -18.53 -17.63 -7.71
N LYS A 366 -19.80 -17.84 -7.32
CA LYS A 366 -20.92 -17.94 -8.26
C LYS A 366 -21.74 -16.65 -8.21
N VAL A 367 -21.98 -16.02 -9.35
CA VAL A 367 -22.82 -14.82 -9.44
C VAL A 367 -24.25 -15.17 -9.08
N VAL A 368 -24.81 -14.47 -8.08
CA VAL A 368 -26.19 -14.65 -7.60
C VAL A 368 -27.09 -13.56 -8.16
N SER A 369 -26.61 -12.32 -8.18
CA SER A 369 -27.33 -11.17 -8.74
C SER A 369 -26.38 -10.01 -9.05
N GLN A 370 -26.84 -9.05 -9.84
CA GLN A 370 -26.20 -7.74 -9.93
C GLN A 370 -26.68 -6.87 -8.76
N ARG A 371 -25.77 -6.10 -8.13
CA ARG A 371 -26.20 -5.12 -7.12
C ARG A 371 -26.90 -3.99 -7.85
N THR A 372 -28.17 -3.73 -7.54
CA THR A 372 -28.90 -2.57 -8.03
C THR A 372 -28.08 -1.32 -7.72
N ALA A 373 -27.85 -0.47 -8.72
CA ALA A 373 -27.18 0.79 -8.47
C ALA A 373 -27.96 1.59 -7.42
N LEU A 374 -27.27 2.17 -6.43
CA LEU A 374 -27.89 3.28 -5.69
C LEU A 374 -28.33 4.30 -6.74
N PRO A 375 -29.59 4.78 -6.70
CA PRO A 375 -30.03 5.80 -7.62
C PRO A 375 -29.01 6.94 -7.52
N LEU A 376 -28.39 7.29 -8.65
CA LEU A 376 -27.74 8.58 -8.75
C LEU A 376 -28.85 9.57 -8.44
N ALA A 377 -28.80 10.22 -7.26
CA ALA A 377 -29.70 11.34 -7.00
C ALA A 377 -29.62 12.24 -8.23
N VAL A 378 -30.74 12.57 -8.86
CA VAL A 378 -30.73 13.45 -10.04
C VAL A 378 -30.24 14.82 -9.61
#